data_AF-A0A7S1WHL7-F1
#
_entry.id   AF-A0A7S1WHL7-F1
#
_cell.length_a   1.000
_cell.length_b   1.000
_cell.length_c   1.000
_cell.angle_alpha   90.00
_cell.angle_beta   90.00
_cell.angle_gamma   90.00
#
_symmetry.space_group_name_H-M   'P 1'
#
loop_
_entity.id
_entity.type
_entity.pdbx_description
1 polymer ?
#
loop_
_entity_poly.entity_id
_entity_poly.type
_entity_poly.pdbx_seq_one_letter_code
_entity_poly.pdbx_strand_id
1 'polypeptide(L)'
;MEASPWLCLFLVNYAGALMLPSMSTGGMVPVAVENLENDSTLVADAVRDSVFGSDVSEDAAPRNSSLEDRDFPLWLSRDLKLVGTLDYRAYGVHIDDVGVYISTHSRLWGAKNITRDEFMNGFLGHTTLRYRITSKLFSRSMWKKYLIGVTFRHQLDPAGCTDDKEGEIRMMDDLISDGPKFRVGSLLDFQLDANGMAYSFQGQYVSKRGTACSCITTMESFIGKETVSTGFKKAIFSTLEAGVAAQPTQVFSAHVGKPGVFWLIVVLLGLALVCACAGLVYCFSRCCPRTKT
;
A
#
# COMPACT_ATOMS: atom_id res chain seq x y z
N MET A 1 -9.70 22.09 -49.05
CA MET A 1 -10.29 22.18 -47.70
C MET A 1 -9.13 22.20 -46.72
N GLU A 2 -8.69 23.40 -46.38
CA GLU A 2 -7.55 23.65 -45.50
C GLU A 2 -8.05 23.76 -44.06
N ALA A 3 -7.46 22.99 -43.15
CA ALA A 3 -7.74 23.07 -41.72
C ALA A 3 -6.85 24.15 -41.08
N SER A 4 -7.51 25.04 -40.35
CA SER A 4 -6.99 26.27 -39.73
C SER A 4 -6.03 26.00 -38.54
N PRO A 5 -4.94 26.80 -38.35
CA PRO A 5 -3.90 26.55 -37.35
C PRO A 5 -4.20 27.04 -35.92
N TRP A 6 -5.45 27.35 -35.58
CA TRP A 6 -5.80 28.02 -34.32
C TRP A 6 -6.12 27.10 -33.13
N LEU A 7 -5.91 25.78 -33.25
CA LEU A 7 -6.14 24.84 -32.14
C LEU A 7 -4.90 24.55 -31.26
N CYS A 8 -3.69 24.97 -31.67
CA CYS A 8 -2.46 24.72 -30.91
C CYS A 8 -2.17 25.75 -29.80
N LEU A 9 -2.97 26.83 -29.68
CA LEU A 9 -2.72 27.93 -28.74
C LEU A 9 -3.56 27.89 -27.46
N PHE A 10 -4.48 26.93 -27.31
CA PHE A 10 -5.33 26.82 -26.13
C PHE A 10 -4.78 25.92 -25.00
N LEU A 11 -3.73 25.13 -25.26
CA LEU A 11 -3.16 24.20 -24.26
C LEU A 11 -1.92 24.72 -23.53
N VAL A 12 -1.40 25.90 -23.88
CA VAL A 12 -0.20 26.50 -23.25
C VAL A 12 -0.55 27.48 -22.11
N ASN A 13 -1.82 27.89 -21.97
CA ASN A 13 -2.22 28.95 -21.04
C ASN A 13 -2.72 28.48 -19.65
N TYR A 14 -2.70 27.19 -19.33
CA TYR A 14 -3.08 26.71 -17.98
C TYR A 14 -1.89 26.41 -17.06
N ALA A 15 -0.65 26.60 -17.52
CA ALA A 15 0.57 26.39 -16.72
C ALA A 15 1.15 27.69 -16.11
N GLY A 16 0.45 28.82 -16.24
CA GLY A 16 0.97 30.17 -15.94
C GLY A 16 0.44 30.85 -14.67
N ALA A 17 -0.30 30.16 -13.80
CA ALA A 17 -0.87 30.78 -12.60
C ALA A 17 -0.61 29.92 -11.37
N LEU A 18 0.55 30.13 -10.73
CA LEU A 18 0.75 30.20 -9.27
C LEU A 18 2.24 30.47 -9.01
N MET A 19 2.62 31.74 -9.17
CA MET A 19 3.89 32.26 -8.69
C MET A 19 3.89 32.46 -7.17
N LEU A 20 5.02 32.09 -6.58
CA LEU A 20 5.73 32.56 -5.36
C LEU A 20 5.20 33.81 -4.61
N PRO A 21 5.57 33.92 -3.32
CA PRO A 21 6.60 34.90 -2.94
C PRO A 21 7.59 34.29 -1.92
N SER A 22 8.80 34.77 -1.61
CA SER A 22 9.70 35.84 -2.08
C SER A 22 11.05 35.58 -1.39
N MET A 23 12.16 35.95 -2.04
CA MET A 23 13.55 35.75 -1.57
C MET A 23 13.93 36.51 -0.29
N SER A 24 14.91 35.94 0.45
CA SER A 24 15.96 36.70 1.15
C SER A 24 17.25 35.88 1.19
N THR A 25 18.37 36.58 1.06
CA THR A 25 19.69 36.24 0.53
C THR A 25 20.68 35.55 1.47
N GLY A 26 21.59 34.75 0.90
CA GLY A 26 23.02 34.81 1.24
C GLY A 26 23.77 33.48 1.44
N GLY A 27 24.69 33.14 0.52
CA GLY A 27 25.88 32.33 0.81
C GLY A 27 26.04 31.01 0.05
N MET A 28 26.91 30.98 -0.95
CA MET A 28 27.33 29.82 -1.76
C MET A 28 28.27 28.86 -1.01
N VAL A 29 28.17 27.54 -1.28
CA VAL A 29 29.24 26.62 -1.76
C VAL A 29 28.56 25.41 -2.45
N PRO A 30 29.05 24.91 -3.61
CA PRO A 30 28.36 23.88 -4.38
C PRO A 30 28.79 22.46 -3.96
N VAL A 31 27.83 21.54 -3.84
CA VAL A 31 28.09 20.10 -3.92
C VAL A 31 27.20 19.55 -5.04
N ALA A 32 27.85 18.93 -6.01
CA ALA A 32 27.21 18.29 -7.15
C ALA A 32 26.21 17.23 -6.66
N VAL A 33 24.94 17.41 -7.00
CA VAL A 33 23.90 16.38 -6.91
C VAL A 33 23.54 16.02 -8.33
N GLU A 34 23.93 14.81 -8.73
CA GLU A 34 23.45 14.19 -9.96
C GLU A 34 21.93 14.03 -9.89
N ASN A 35 21.29 14.61 -10.90
CA ASN A 35 19.86 14.65 -11.11
C ASN A 35 19.26 13.25 -11.29
N LEU A 36 18.28 12.90 -10.45
CA LEU A 36 17.22 11.94 -10.78
C LEU A 36 16.03 12.08 -9.80
N GLU A 37 15.50 13.30 -9.67
CA GLU A 37 14.18 13.55 -9.08
C GLU A 37 13.42 14.50 -10.01
N ASN A 38 12.65 13.95 -10.95
CA ASN A 38 11.56 14.70 -11.57
C ASN A 38 10.58 13.70 -12.21
N ASP A 39 9.72 13.10 -11.39
CA ASP A 39 8.42 12.54 -11.81
C ASP A 39 7.49 12.12 -10.64
N SER A 40 7.88 12.36 -9.38
CA SER A 40 7.22 11.73 -8.21
C SER A 40 6.18 12.61 -7.49
N THR A 41 6.08 13.90 -7.83
CA THR A 41 5.25 14.88 -7.10
C THR A 41 3.79 14.87 -7.56
N LEU A 42 3.52 14.73 -8.86
CA LEU A 42 2.15 14.69 -9.41
C LEU A 42 1.34 13.46 -8.95
N VAL A 43 2.00 12.34 -8.65
CA VAL A 43 1.36 11.13 -8.10
C VAL A 43 1.06 11.28 -6.61
N ALA A 44 1.79 12.11 -5.87
CA ALA A 44 1.61 12.28 -4.43
C ALA A 44 0.32 13.04 -4.09
N ASP A 45 0.03 14.12 -4.82
CA ASP A 45 -1.16 14.94 -4.56
C ASP A 45 -2.44 14.27 -5.07
N ALA A 46 -2.38 13.55 -6.19
CA ALA A 46 -3.51 12.74 -6.67
C ALA A 46 -3.86 11.57 -5.71
N VAL A 47 -2.86 10.97 -5.05
CA VAL A 47 -3.09 9.92 -4.03
C VAL A 47 -3.68 10.51 -2.74
N ARG A 48 -3.28 11.73 -2.36
CA ARG A 48 -3.78 12.41 -1.16
C ARG A 48 -5.27 12.74 -1.26
N ASP A 49 -5.73 13.23 -2.42
CA ASP A 49 -7.13 13.57 -2.64
C ASP A 49 -8.00 12.37 -3.05
N SER A 50 -7.43 11.32 -3.68
CA SER A 50 -8.23 10.14 -4.09
C SER A 50 -8.42 9.09 -3.00
N VAL A 51 -7.52 8.99 -2.00
CA VAL A 51 -7.65 7.98 -0.94
C VAL A 51 -8.82 8.32 0.00
N PHE A 52 -9.18 9.60 0.14
CA PHE A 52 -10.21 10.02 1.11
C PHE A 52 -11.40 10.80 0.51
N GLY A 53 -11.38 11.14 -0.78
CA GLY A 53 -12.54 11.71 -1.49
C GLY A 53 -13.38 10.68 -2.27
N SER A 54 -13.06 9.39 -2.21
CA SER A 54 -13.73 8.37 -3.02
C SER A 54 -14.60 7.46 -2.17
N ASP A 55 -15.87 7.29 -2.55
CA ASP A 55 -16.76 6.24 -2.05
C ASP A 55 -16.00 4.91 -1.97
N VAL A 56 -15.65 4.52 -0.74
CA VAL A 56 -15.08 3.22 -0.41
C VAL A 56 -16.24 2.23 -0.51
N SER A 57 -16.13 1.23 -1.38
CA SER A 57 -17.12 0.16 -1.39
C SER A 57 -16.96 -0.62 -0.08
N GLU A 58 -17.91 -0.43 0.84
CA GLU A 58 -17.97 -1.10 2.15
C GLU A 58 -18.01 -2.63 2.06
N ASP A 59 -18.32 -3.16 0.87
CA ASP A 59 -18.46 -4.59 0.63
C ASP A 59 -17.16 -5.19 0.10
N ALA A 60 -16.24 -5.47 1.01
CA ALA A 60 -15.23 -6.51 0.77
C ALA A 60 -15.95 -7.86 0.60
N ALA A 61 -16.34 -8.17 -0.63
CA ALA A 61 -17.06 -9.39 -0.94
C ALA A 61 -16.09 -10.60 -0.90
N PRO A 62 -16.53 -11.75 -0.36
CA PRO A 62 -15.76 -12.98 -0.45
C PRO A 62 -15.61 -13.38 -1.92
N ARG A 63 -14.38 -13.72 -2.35
CA ARG A 63 -14.14 -14.30 -3.68
C ARG A 63 -14.16 -15.82 -3.60
N ASN A 64 -14.75 -16.46 -4.62
CA ASN A 64 -14.63 -17.89 -4.91
C ASN A 64 -13.22 -18.27 -5.44
N SER A 65 -12.15 -17.66 -4.93
CA SER A 65 -10.79 -18.14 -5.16
C SER A 65 -10.41 -19.05 -4.00
N SER A 66 -10.01 -20.28 -4.29
CA SER A 66 -9.62 -21.25 -3.27
C SER A 66 -8.42 -20.72 -2.46
N LEU A 67 -8.32 -21.05 -1.16
CA LEU A 67 -7.10 -20.76 -0.38
C LEU A 67 -5.85 -21.43 -0.97
N GLU A 68 -6.05 -22.55 -1.68
CA GLU A 68 -5.00 -23.34 -2.32
C GLU A 68 -4.29 -22.55 -3.44
N ASP A 69 -4.99 -21.65 -4.14
CA ASP A 69 -4.40 -20.83 -5.22
C ASP A 69 -3.44 -19.73 -4.71
N ARG A 70 -3.41 -19.43 -3.40
CA ARG A 70 -2.67 -18.27 -2.85
C ARG A 70 -1.45 -18.60 -2.01
N ASP A 71 -1.06 -19.87 -1.90
CA ASP A 71 0.13 -20.37 -1.17
C ASP A 71 0.28 -19.89 0.29
N PHE A 72 -0.80 -19.50 0.98
CA PHE A 72 -0.72 -19.30 2.43
C PHE A 72 -0.90 -20.66 3.12
N PRO A 73 0.12 -21.22 3.76
CA PRO A 73 -0.04 -22.48 4.46
C PRO A 73 -1.03 -22.30 5.61
N LEU A 74 -1.85 -23.32 5.89
CA LEU A 74 -2.73 -23.29 7.07
C LEU A 74 -1.94 -23.09 8.37
N TRP A 75 -0.70 -23.57 8.39
CA TRP A 75 0.23 -23.50 9.51
C TRP A 75 1.53 -22.84 9.06
N LEU A 76 1.86 -21.70 9.67
CA LEU A 76 3.12 -21.00 9.44
C LEU A 76 4.26 -21.65 10.22
N SER A 77 3.95 -22.14 11.41
CA SER A 77 4.80 -22.93 12.31
C SER A 77 3.93 -23.96 13.02
N ARG A 78 4.51 -24.75 13.94
CA ARG A 78 3.75 -25.73 14.73
C ARG A 78 2.62 -25.11 15.56
N ASP A 79 2.78 -23.84 15.92
CA ASP A 79 1.90 -23.13 16.83
C ASP A 79 1.18 -21.94 16.17
N LEU A 80 1.57 -21.49 14.97
CA LEU A 80 0.93 -20.36 14.29
C LEU A 80 -0.03 -20.83 13.20
N LYS A 81 -1.32 -20.55 13.40
CA LYS A 81 -2.39 -20.97 12.48
C LYS A 81 -3.02 -19.80 11.76
N LEU A 82 -3.29 -19.97 10.46
CA LEU A 82 -3.98 -18.99 9.63
C LEU A 82 -5.44 -18.82 10.10
N VAL A 83 -5.86 -17.57 10.33
CA VAL A 83 -7.23 -17.21 10.73
C VAL A 83 -7.96 -16.36 9.67
N GLY A 84 -7.24 -15.81 8.70
CA GLY A 84 -7.84 -15.07 7.61
C GLY A 84 -6.83 -14.65 6.55
N THR A 85 -7.31 -14.45 5.33
CA THR A 85 -6.52 -13.91 4.22
C THR A 85 -7.24 -12.72 3.58
N LEU A 86 -6.47 -11.67 3.29
CA LEU A 86 -6.90 -10.44 2.64
C LEU A 86 -6.11 -10.23 1.34
N ASP A 87 -6.82 -10.02 0.24
CA ASP A 87 -6.32 -9.55 -1.05
C ASP A 87 -6.40 -8.02 -1.04
N TYR A 88 -5.25 -7.36 -1.15
CA TYR A 88 -5.21 -5.90 -1.17
C TYR A 88 -5.01 -5.36 -2.58
N ARG A 89 -5.95 -4.52 -3.01
CA ARG A 89 -5.98 -3.92 -4.35
C ARG A 89 -5.97 -2.41 -4.27
N ALA A 90 -5.01 -1.78 -4.95
CA ALA A 90 -4.96 -0.34 -5.13
C ALA A 90 -5.22 0.00 -6.60
N TYR A 91 -6.20 0.87 -6.87
CA TYR A 91 -6.61 1.31 -8.20
C TYR A 91 -6.91 0.15 -9.18
N GLY A 92 -7.51 -0.92 -8.65
CA GLY A 92 -7.82 -2.14 -9.41
C GLY A 92 -6.63 -3.09 -9.64
N VAL A 93 -5.42 -2.71 -9.22
CA VAL A 93 -4.22 -3.56 -9.30
C VAL A 93 -4.07 -4.33 -8.00
N HIS A 94 -3.88 -5.65 -8.09
CA HIS A 94 -3.55 -6.51 -6.95
C HIS A 94 -2.09 -6.26 -6.54
N ILE A 95 -1.89 -5.71 -5.34
CA ILE A 95 -0.59 -5.24 -4.85
C ILE A 95 0.11 -6.32 -4.03
N ASP A 96 -0.62 -6.85 -3.06
CA ASP A 96 -0.16 -7.85 -2.12
C ASP A 96 -1.35 -8.63 -1.51
N ASP A 97 -1.02 -9.76 -0.91
CA ASP A 97 -1.94 -10.54 -0.06
C ASP A 97 -1.41 -10.55 1.37
N VAL A 98 -2.31 -10.54 2.34
CA VAL A 98 -2.00 -10.59 3.78
C VAL A 98 -2.68 -11.79 4.41
N GLY A 99 -1.90 -12.65 5.05
CA GLY A 99 -2.37 -13.72 5.92
C GLY A 99 -2.18 -13.34 7.39
N VAL A 100 -3.23 -13.48 8.19
CA VAL A 100 -3.16 -13.29 9.64
C VAL A 100 -3.02 -14.65 10.30
N TYR A 101 -1.95 -14.83 11.08
CA TYR A 101 -1.69 -16.05 11.82
C TYR A 101 -1.73 -15.76 13.31
N ILE A 102 -2.43 -16.62 14.07
CA ILE A 102 -2.55 -16.53 15.52
C ILE A 102 -1.99 -17.80 16.15
N SER A 103 -1.22 -17.62 17.23
CA SER A 103 -0.66 -18.70 18.01
C SER A 103 -1.77 -19.52 18.66
N THR A 104 -1.68 -20.84 18.63
CA THR A 104 -2.59 -21.77 19.32
C THR A 104 -2.55 -21.59 20.84
N HIS A 105 -1.54 -20.90 21.37
CA HIS A 105 -1.43 -20.53 22.77
C HIS A 105 -2.17 -19.24 23.13
N SER A 106 -2.74 -18.53 22.14
CA SER A 106 -3.54 -17.33 22.40
C SER A 106 -4.85 -17.68 23.10
N ARG A 107 -5.25 -16.85 24.06
CA ARG A 107 -6.58 -16.92 24.71
C ARG A 107 -7.76 -16.60 23.79
N LEU A 108 -7.48 -16.13 22.57
CA LEU A 108 -8.51 -15.76 21.59
C LEU A 108 -9.22 -16.97 20.98
N TRP A 109 -8.65 -18.17 21.07
CA TRP A 109 -9.26 -19.38 20.51
C TRP A 109 -10.44 -19.89 21.34
N GLY A 110 -11.55 -20.17 20.67
CA GLY A 110 -12.77 -20.69 21.31
C GLY A 110 -13.53 -19.65 22.14
N ALA A 111 -13.06 -18.40 22.18
CA ALA A 111 -13.81 -17.29 22.75
C ALA A 111 -15.03 -16.99 21.88
N LYS A 112 -16.20 -16.85 22.50
CA LYS A 112 -17.46 -16.53 21.80
C LYS A 112 -17.67 -15.03 21.76
N ASN A 113 -18.22 -14.52 20.67
CA ASN A 113 -18.53 -13.10 20.49
C ASN A 113 -17.30 -12.18 20.69
N ILE A 114 -16.13 -12.59 20.17
CA ILE A 114 -14.89 -11.82 20.28
C ILE A 114 -15.14 -10.39 19.80
N THR A 115 -14.90 -9.44 20.70
CA THR A 115 -14.98 -8.02 20.36
C THR A 115 -13.65 -7.52 19.80
N ARG A 116 -13.66 -6.37 19.12
CA ARG A 116 -12.41 -5.68 18.71
C ARG A 116 -11.49 -5.51 19.92
N ASP A 117 -12.00 -4.97 21.01
CA ASP A 117 -11.17 -4.60 22.15
C ASP A 117 -10.58 -5.84 22.84
N GLU A 118 -11.35 -6.93 22.91
CA GLU A 118 -10.86 -8.23 23.39
C GLU A 118 -9.75 -8.79 22.49
N PHE A 119 -9.92 -8.72 21.17
CA PHE A 119 -8.87 -9.11 20.24
C PHE A 119 -7.62 -8.24 20.42
N MET A 120 -7.77 -6.92 20.47
CA MET A 120 -6.66 -5.97 20.62
C MET A 120 -5.91 -6.17 21.94
N ASN A 121 -6.57 -6.67 22.98
CA ASN A 121 -5.95 -7.03 24.25
C ASN A 121 -5.27 -8.41 24.24
N GLY A 122 -5.50 -9.25 23.23
CA GLY A 122 -5.05 -10.65 23.19
C GLY A 122 -4.08 -11.02 22.07
N PHE A 123 -3.87 -10.12 21.10
CA PHE A 123 -3.10 -10.45 19.89
C PHE A 123 -1.58 -10.28 20.05
N LEU A 124 -1.12 -9.36 20.91
CA LEU A 124 0.30 -9.08 21.11
C LEU A 124 1.04 -10.32 21.64
N GLY A 125 2.19 -10.63 21.03
CA GLY A 125 3.00 -11.81 21.34
C GLY A 125 2.47 -13.11 20.72
N HIS A 126 1.30 -13.07 20.08
CA HIS A 126 0.63 -14.24 19.53
C HIS A 126 0.29 -14.12 18.06
N THR A 127 0.63 -13.00 17.41
CA THR A 127 0.18 -12.72 16.04
C THR A 127 1.33 -12.52 15.10
N THR A 128 1.23 -13.13 13.93
CA THR A 128 2.12 -12.89 12.79
C THR A 128 1.30 -12.49 11.57
N LEU A 129 1.69 -11.39 10.94
CA LEU A 129 1.17 -10.97 9.65
C LEU A 129 2.14 -11.42 8.57
N ARG A 130 1.70 -12.27 7.65
CA ARG A 130 2.48 -12.63 6.46
C ARG A 130 1.98 -11.85 5.26
N TYR A 131 2.85 -11.11 4.62
CA TYR A 131 2.58 -10.45 3.36
C TYR A 131 3.22 -11.21 2.22
N ARG A 132 2.48 -11.36 1.12
CA ARG A 132 2.99 -11.87 -0.15
C ARG A 132 2.87 -10.77 -1.19
N ILE A 133 3.99 -10.39 -1.77
CA ILE A 133 3.99 -9.38 -2.83
C ILE A 133 3.51 -10.00 -4.14
N THR A 134 2.47 -9.44 -4.74
CA THR A 134 1.90 -9.96 -6.00
C THR A 134 2.18 -9.03 -7.17
N SER A 135 2.41 -7.74 -6.92
CA SER A 135 2.71 -6.75 -7.96
C SER A 135 4.18 -6.39 -8.09
N LYS A 136 4.63 -6.17 -9.33
CA LYS A 136 5.93 -5.53 -9.63
C LYS A 136 5.94 -4.04 -9.29
N LEU A 137 4.77 -3.40 -9.21
CA LEU A 137 4.66 -1.98 -8.85
C LEU A 137 4.95 -1.77 -7.36
N PHE A 138 4.83 -2.82 -6.56
CA PHE A 138 5.06 -2.73 -5.14
C PHE A 138 6.54 -2.76 -4.81
N SER A 139 7.05 -1.59 -4.45
CA SER A 139 8.44 -1.38 -4.04
C SER A 139 8.50 -0.99 -2.56
N ARG A 140 9.70 -1.10 -1.96
CA ARG A 140 9.94 -0.58 -0.61
C ARG A 140 9.55 0.90 -0.47
N SER A 141 9.83 1.71 -1.48
CA SER A 141 9.44 3.13 -1.50
C SER A 141 7.93 3.30 -1.52
N MET A 142 7.21 2.51 -2.31
CA MET A 142 5.75 2.52 -2.35
C MET A 142 5.14 2.07 -1.02
N TRP A 143 5.69 1.00 -0.43
CA TRP A 143 5.27 0.52 0.89
C TRP A 143 5.45 1.61 1.95
N LYS A 144 6.62 2.25 2.02
CA LYS A 144 6.87 3.36 2.95
C LYS A 144 5.86 4.50 2.76
N LYS A 145 5.69 4.96 1.51
CA LYS A 145 4.77 6.07 1.21
C LYS A 145 3.33 5.73 1.58
N TYR A 146 2.89 4.51 1.28
CA TYR A 146 1.50 4.10 1.47
C TYR A 146 1.22 3.59 2.89
N LEU A 147 1.90 2.52 3.31
CA LEU A 147 1.64 1.91 4.62
C LEU A 147 2.05 2.85 5.76
N ILE A 148 3.22 3.47 5.68
CA ILE A 148 3.72 4.32 6.78
C ILE A 148 3.19 5.75 6.63
N GLY A 149 3.32 6.32 5.44
CA GLY A 149 2.96 7.72 5.17
C GLY A 149 1.46 8.02 5.20
N VAL A 150 0.62 7.02 4.94
CA VAL A 150 -0.85 7.18 4.94
C VAL A 150 -1.45 6.31 6.05
N THR A 151 -1.42 4.98 5.91
CA THR A 151 -2.18 4.10 6.80
C THR A 151 -1.76 4.22 8.27
N PHE A 152 -0.47 4.11 8.57
CA PHE A 152 0.05 4.12 9.92
C PHE A 152 -0.15 5.49 10.60
N ARG A 153 0.13 6.58 9.89
CA ARG A 153 -0.10 7.96 10.38
C ARG A 153 -1.56 8.21 10.77
N HIS A 154 -2.51 7.72 9.99
CA HIS A 154 -3.93 7.87 10.30
C HIS A 154 -4.40 6.98 11.45
N GLN A 155 -3.79 5.81 11.62
CA GLN A 155 -4.19 4.83 12.64
C GLN A 155 -3.54 5.04 14.02
N LEU A 156 -2.54 5.92 14.14
CA LEU A 156 -1.91 6.24 15.43
C LEU A 156 -2.90 6.84 16.44
N ASP A 157 -3.74 7.79 16.00
CA ASP A 157 -4.75 8.40 16.87
C ASP A 157 -5.84 7.41 17.30
N PRO A 158 -6.50 6.65 16.40
CA PRO A 158 -7.43 5.59 16.76
C PRO A 158 -6.83 4.49 17.65
N ALA A 159 -5.53 4.23 17.54
CA ALA A 159 -4.80 3.29 18.39
C ALA A 159 -4.52 3.82 19.81
N GLY A 160 -4.84 5.08 20.11
CA GLY A 160 -4.53 5.71 21.39
C GLY A 160 -3.04 6.03 21.57
N CYS A 161 -2.30 6.12 20.47
CA CYS A 161 -0.86 6.31 20.44
C CYS A 161 -0.48 7.75 20.13
N THR A 162 -0.57 8.63 21.14
CA THR A 162 -0.44 10.07 20.93
C THR A 162 0.93 10.67 21.26
N ASP A 163 1.75 9.97 22.05
CA ASP A 163 2.83 10.61 22.80
C ASP A 163 4.12 10.83 21.98
N ASP A 164 4.44 9.93 21.03
CA ASP A 164 5.59 10.10 20.11
C ASP A 164 5.29 9.51 18.73
N LYS A 165 4.35 10.12 18.01
CA LYS A 165 3.95 9.66 16.67
C LYS A 165 5.11 9.63 15.68
N GLU A 166 5.92 10.69 15.65
CA GLU A 166 7.02 10.79 14.69
C GLU A 166 8.15 9.81 15.00
N GLY A 167 8.42 9.51 16.27
CA GLY A 167 9.32 8.42 16.65
C GLY A 167 8.81 7.06 16.18
N GLU A 168 7.53 6.75 16.38
CA GLU A 168 6.92 5.51 15.89
C GLU A 168 6.99 5.39 14.36
N ILE A 169 6.68 6.48 13.64
CA ILE A 169 6.76 6.54 12.18
C ILE A 169 8.20 6.28 11.70
N ARG A 170 9.21 6.90 12.34
CA ARG A 170 10.62 6.68 12.00
C ARG A 170 11.05 5.24 12.26
N MET A 171 10.67 4.67 13.41
CA MET A 171 10.99 3.29 13.73
C MET A 171 10.40 2.31 12.71
N MET A 172 9.18 2.57 12.24
CA MET A 172 8.56 1.78 11.18
C MET A 172 9.23 2.00 9.83
N ASP A 173 9.66 3.23 9.52
CA ASP A 173 10.39 3.51 8.28
C ASP A 173 11.75 2.80 8.26
N ASP A 174 12.45 2.78 9.39
CA ASP A 174 13.72 2.08 9.59
C ASP A 174 13.54 0.56 9.46
N LEU A 175 12.47 0.00 10.04
CA LEU A 175 12.14 -1.43 9.92
C LEU A 175 12.09 -1.89 8.45
N ILE A 176 11.40 -1.11 7.61
CA ILE A 176 11.27 -1.39 6.18
C ILE A 176 12.55 -1.00 5.42
N SER A 177 13.35 -0.09 5.96
CA SER A 177 14.61 0.37 5.37
C SER A 177 15.71 -0.69 5.42
N ASP A 178 15.76 -1.44 6.51
CA ASP A 178 16.78 -2.45 6.77
C ASP A 178 16.58 -3.72 5.91
N GLY A 179 15.41 -3.85 5.26
CA GLY A 179 15.00 -5.04 4.51
C GLY A 179 15.58 -5.19 3.10
N PRO A 180 15.61 -6.42 2.55
CA PRO A 180 15.89 -6.64 1.13
C PRO A 180 14.89 -5.96 0.20
N LYS A 181 15.26 -5.77 -1.07
CA LYS A 181 14.35 -5.25 -2.09
C LYS A 181 13.21 -6.24 -2.37
N PHE A 182 11.99 -5.74 -2.46
CA PHE A 182 10.81 -6.54 -2.75
C PHE A 182 10.74 -6.91 -4.22
N ARG A 183 10.28 -8.14 -4.48
CA ARG A 183 9.98 -8.70 -5.79
C ARG A 183 8.64 -9.44 -5.71
N VAL A 184 7.98 -9.65 -6.85
CA VAL A 184 6.81 -10.55 -6.89
C VAL A 184 7.18 -11.92 -6.31
N GLY A 185 6.33 -12.45 -5.44
CA GLY A 185 6.56 -13.66 -4.66
C GLY A 185 7.39 -13.46 -3.39
N SER A 186 7.78 -12.22 -3.05
CA SER A 186 8.46 -11.96 -1.77
C SER A 186 7.51 -12.20 -0.62
N LEU A 187 8.01 -12.89 0.41
CA LEU A 187 7.30 -13.15 1.66
C LEU A 187 7.91 -12.30 2.77
N LEU A 188 7.06 -11.56 3.49
CA LEU A 188 7.43 -10.74 4.62
C LEU A 188 6.60 -11.18 5.82
N ASP A 189 7.26 -11.55 6.92
CA ASP A 189 6.59 -11.93 8.15
C ASP A 189 6.84 -10.85 9.21
N PHE A 190 5.75 -10.29 9.74
CA PHE A 190 5.78 -9.33 10.83
C PHE A 190 5.18 -9.97 12.08
N GLN A 191 6.04 -10.30 13.05
CA GLN A 191 5.61 -10.82 14.35
C GLN A 191 5.35 -9.64 15.27
N LEU A 192 4.14 -9.59 15.82
CA LEU A 192 3.66 -8.47 16.62
C LEU A 192 3.79 -8.82 18.10
N ASP A 193 4.59 -8.07 18.85
CA ASP A 193 4.78 -8.29 20.28
C ASP A 193 4.77 -6.99 21.10
N ALA A 194 4.74 -7.14 22.43
CA ALA A 194 4.66 -6.00 23.34
C ALA A 194 5.91 -5.10 23.30
N ASN A 195 7.03 -5.61 22.79
CA ASN A 195 8.30 -4.90 22.68
C ASN A 195 8.58 -4.44 21.23
N GLY A 196 7.59 -4.49 20.34
CA GLY A 196 7.71 -4.04 18.96
C GLY A 196 7.43 -5.13 17.93
N MET A 197 7.80 -4.82 16.69
CA MET A 197 7.51 -5.63 15.53
C MET A 197 8.80 -6.24 14.99
N ALA A 198 8.89 -7.57 15.01
CA ALA A 198 9.99 -8.29 14.37
C ALA A 198 9.64 -8.56 12.91
N TYR A 199 10.55 -8.22 12.01
CA TYR A 199 10.41 -8.38 10.56
C TYR A 199 11.36 -9.47 10.06
N SER A 200 10.80 -10.41 9.31
CA SER A 200 11.55 -11.43 8.58
C SER A 200 11.24 -11.37 7.08
N PHE A 201 12.26 -11.60 6.26
CA PHE A 201 12.13 -11.66 4.80
C PHE A 201 12.50 -13.05 4.32
N GLN A 202 11.59 -13.72 3.60
CA GLN A 202 11.79 -15.09 3.15
C GLN A 202 12.19 -16.05 4.29
N GLY A 203 11.55 -15.89 5.45
CA GLY A 203 11.82 -16.68 6.66
C GLY A 203 13.13 -16.36 7.38
N GLN A 204 13.93 -15.41 6.89
CA GLN A 204 15.15 -14.95 7.58
C GLN A 204 14.85 -13.69 8.40
N TYR A 205 15.22 -13.71 9.67
CA TYR A 205 15.12 -12.54 10.54
C TYR A 205 15.95 -11.38 9.97
N VAL A 206 15.34 -10.20 9.89
CA VAL A 206 15.99 -8.97 9.41
C VAL A 206 16.25 -8.03 10.58
N SER A 207 15.18 -7.59 11.24
CA SER A 207 15.26 -6.58 12.29
C SER A 207 14.02 -6.57 13.18
N LYS A 208 14.11 -5.85 14.29
CA LYS A 208 12.98 -5.57 15.18
C LYS A 208 13.02 -4.10 15.58
N ARG A 209 11.88 -3.41 15.46
CA ARG A 209 11.71 -1.98 15.75
C ARG A 209 10.30 -1.70 16.28
N GLY A 210 10.08 -0.45 16.68
CA GLY A 210 8.79 0.02 17.16
C GLY A 210 8.48 -0.46 18.57
N THR A 211 7.24 -0.23 18.98
CA THR A 211 6.75 -0.58 20.32
C THR A 211 5.45 -1.39 20.23
N ALA A 212 4.83 -1.72 21.38
CA ALA A 212 3.47 -2.23 21.40
C ALA A 212 2.50 -1.34 20.62
N CYS A 213 2.70 -0.02 20.66
CA CYS A 213 1.89 0.93 19.92
C CYS A 213 1.97 0.67 18.40
N SER A 214 3.18 0.56 17.83
CA SER A 214 3.34 0.21 16.42
C SER A 214 2.57 -1.05 16.01
N CYS A 215 2.58 -2.07 16.87
CA CYS A 215 1.87 -3.30 16.64
C CYS A 215 0.35 -3.12 16.68
N ILE A 216 -0.16 -2.35 17.65
CA ILE A 216 -1.57 -1.99 17.77
C ILE A 216 -2.03 -1.20 16.55
N THR A 217 -1.32 -0.13 16.17
CA THR A 217 -1.62 0.68 14.98
C THR A 217 -1.66 -0.14 13.70
N THR A 218 -0.73 -1.09 13.55
CA THR A 218 -0.72 -2.00 12.40
C THR A 218 -1.96 -2.90 12.39
N MET A 219 -2.33 -3.46 13.54
CA MET A 219 -3.50 -4.33 13.65
C MET A 219 -4.82 -3.56 13.50
N GLU A 220 -4.90 -2.31 13.96
CA GLU A 220 -6.04 -1.41 13.76
C GLU A 220 -6.38 -1.21 12.28
N SER A 221 -5.39 -1.27 11.39
CA SER A 221 -5.63 -1.18 9.94
C SER A 221 -6.53 -2.31 9.42
N PHE A 222 -6.51 -3.48 10.08
CA PHE A 222 -7.24 -4.68 9.65
C PHE A 222 -8.53 -4.95 10.42
N ILE A 223 -8.59 -4.55 11.68
CA ILE A 223 -9.73 -4.88 12.56
C ILE A 223 -10.26 -3.67 13.35
N GLY A 224 -9.67 -2.50 13.13
CA GLY A 224 -10.08 -1.26 13.76
C GLY A 224 -11.47 -0.81 13.36
N LYS A 225 -11.91 0.30 13.96
CA LYS A 225 -13.24 0.87 13.70
C LYS A 225 -13.40 1.31 12.25
N GLU A 226 -12.33 1.85 11.66
CA GLU A 226 -12.28 2.36 10.29
C GLU A 226 -11.65 1.35 9.31
N THR A 227 -11.67 0.05 9.65
CA THR A 227 -11.05 -0.93 8.78
C THR A 227 -11.76 -1.00 7.43
N VAL A 228 -10.95 -1.08 6.37
CA VAL A 228 -11.40 -1.21 4.97
C VAL A 228 -12.10 -2.54 4.66
N SER A 229 -12.14 -3.49 5.59
CA SER A 229 -12.81 -4.78 5.36
C SER A 229 -13.51 -5.34 6.60
N THR A 230 -14.76 -4.92 6.81
CA THR A 230 -15.62 -5.47 7.88
C THR A 230 -15.84 -6.99 7.73
N GLY A 231 -15.92 -7.49 6.48
CA GLY A 231 -16.03 -8.92 6.19
C GLY A 231 -14.80 -9.70 6.67
N PHE A 232 -13.60 -9.18 6.41
CA PHE A 232 -12.34 -9.79 6.85
C PHE A 232 -12.25 -9.89 8.37
N LYS A 233 -12.59 -8.81 9.10
CA LYS A 233 -12.67 -8.83 10.56
C LYS A 233 -13.62 -9.92 11.08
N LYS A 234 -14.83 -10.02 10.51
CA LYS A 234 -15.81 -11.04 10.90
C LYS A 234 -15.28 -12.46 10.64
N ALA A 235 -14.57 -12.68 9.55
CA ALA A 235 -14.00 -13.99 9.23
C ALA A 235 -12.87 -14.41 10.17
N ILE A 236 -12.01 -13.47 10.59
CA ILE A 236 -11.00 -13.73 11.62
C ILE A 236 -11.69 -14.18 12.92
N PHE A 237 -12.68 -13.40 13.39
CA PHE A 237 -13.38 -13.71 14.64
C PHE A 237 -14.15 -15.02 14.57
N SER A 238 -14.82 -15.30 13.44
CA SER A 238 -15.52 -16.56 13.22
C SER A 238 -14.57 -17.76 13.24
N THR A 239 -13.39 -17.65 12.64
CA THR A 239 -12.38 -18.72 12.64
C THR A 239 -11.84 -18.97 14.06
N LEU A 240 -11.60 -17.90 14.82
CA LEU A 240 -11.17 -17.98 16.22
C LEU A 240 -12.24 -18.62 17.11
N GLU A 241 -13.50 -18.23 16.96
CA GLU A 241 -14.63 -18.78 17.72
C GLU A 241 -14.86 -20.26 17.42
N ALA A 242 -14.71 -20.67 16.16
CA ALA A 242 -14.79 -22.08 15.75
C ALA A 242 -13.60 -22.93 16.25
N GLY A 243 -12.53 -22.30 16.72
CA GLY A 243 -11.41 -22.94 17.41
C GLY A 243 -10.29 -23.46 16.51
N VAL A 244 -9.27 -24.05 17.14
CA VAL A 244 -8.01 -24.48 16.49
C VAL A 244 -8.20 -25.59 15.45
N ALA A 245 -9.36 -26.24 15.36
CA ALA A 245 -9.67 -27.20 14.29
C ALA A 245 -10.23 -26.52 13.01
N ALA A 246 -10.78 -25.31 13.11
CA ALA A 246 -11.52 -24.67 12.02
C ALA A 246 -10.62 -24.13 10.90
N GLN A 247 -10.97 -24.33 9.64
CA GLN A 247 -10.19 -23.76 8.53
C GLN A 247 -10.77 -22.40 8.12
N PRO A 248 -9.93 -21.38 7.84
CA PRO A 248 -10.41 -20.17 7.19
C PRO A 248 -10.98 -20.58 5.82
N THR A 249 -12.22 -20.20 5.54
CA THR A 249 -12.95 -20.66 4.33
C THR A 249 -12.98 -19.64 3.21
N GLN A 250 -12.61 -18.38 3.48
CA GLN A 250 -12.80 -17.27 2.55
C GLN A 250 -11.61 -16.32 2.50
N VAL A 251 -11.32 -15.85 1.28
CA VAL A 251 -10.40 -14.75 1.03
C VAL A 251 -11.22 -13.48 0.78
N PHE A 252 -10.89 -12.42 1.50
CA PHE A 252 -11.55 -11.12 1.38
C PHE A 252 -10.75 -10.20 0.49
N SER A 253 -11.39 -9.29 -0.23
CA SER A 253 -10.69 -8.31 -1.05
C SER A 253 -10.95 -6.90 -0.55
N ALA A 254 -9.89 -6.17 -0.19
CA ALA A 254 -9.94 -4.74 0.09
C ALA A 254 -9.56 -3.95 -1.18
N HIS A 255 -10.34 -2.92 -1.49
CA HIS A 255 -10.13 -2.07 -2.67
C HIS A 255 -9.94 -0.62 -2.24
N VAL A 256 -8.86 0.00 -2.73
CA VAL A 256 -8.59 1.43 -2.51
C VAL A 256 -8.52 2.14 -3.86
N GLY A 257 -9.31 3.19 -4.01
CA GLY A 257 -9.38 4.02 -5.23
C GLY A 257 -10.34 3.47 -6.30
N LYS A 258 -11.02 4.38 -7.01
CA LYS A 258 -11.92 4.04 -8.13
C LYS A 258 -11.08 3.61 -9.34
N PRO A 259 -11.18 2.35 -9.83
CA PRO A 259 -10.36 1.85 -10.93
C PRO A 259 -10.57 2.65 -12.24
N GLY A 260 -11.75 3.25 -12.42
CA GLY A 260 -12.09 3.99 -13.64
C GLY A 260 -11.23 5.24 -13.88
N VAL A 261 -10.80 5.95 -12.84
CA VAL A 261 -10.09 7.24 -13.00
C VAL A 261 -8.62 7.03 -13.37
N PHE A 262 -7.97 6.04 -12.75
CA PHE A 262 -6.56 5.74 -13.02
C PHE A 262 -6.34 5.24 -14.46
N TRP A 263 -7.19 4.32 -14.93
CA TRP A 263 -7.12 3.83 -16.32
C TRP A 263 -7.36 4.95 -17.33
N LEU A 264 -8.27 5.88 -17.03
CA LEU A 264 -8.54 7.02 -17.89
C LEU A 264 -7.31 7.94 -18.00
N ILE A 265 -6.61 8.20 -16.90
CA ILE A 265 -5.36 8.98 -16.88
C ILE A 265 -4.25 8.26 -17.66
N VAL A 266 -4.06 6.96 -17.46
CA VAL A 266 -3.04 6.17 -18.18
C VAL A 266 -3.31 6.15 -19.68
N VAL A 267 -4.59 5.99 -20.09
CA VAL A 267 -4.99 6.03 -21.51
C VAL A 267 -4.74 7.42 -22.10
N LEU A 268 -5.06 8.48 -21.37
CA LEU A 268 -4.81 9.85 -21.82
C LEU A 268 -3.31 10.16 -21.96
N LEU A 269 -2.48 9.71 -21.03
CA LEU A 269 -1.02 9.88 -21.11
C LEU A 269 -0.42 9.05 -22.25
N GLY A 270 -0.88 7.81 -22.44
CA GLY A 270 -0.49 6.98 -23.58
C GLY A 270 -0.85 7.61 -24.93
N LEU A 271 -2.07 8.16 -25.05
CA LEU A 271 -2.51 8.91 -26.22
C LEU A 271 -1.66 10.17 -26.46
N ALA A 272 -1.35 10.93 -25.41
CA ALA A 272 -0.51 12.12 -25.52
C ALA A 272 0.90 11.77 -26.01
N LEU A 273 1.49 10.68 -25.51
CA LEU A 273 2.81 10.21 -25.94
C LEU A 273 2.80 9.76 -27.41
N VAL A 274 1.77 9.00 -27.82
CA VAL A 274 1.61 8.55 -29.22
C VAL A 274 1.42 9.76 -30.15
N CYS A 275 0.63 10.76 -29.76
CA CYS A 275 0.44 12.00 -30.52
C CYS A 275 1.75 12.81 -30.62
N ALA A 276 2.54 12.89 -29.55
CA ALA A 276 3.84 13.56 -29.57
C ALA A 276 4.85 12.85 -30.49
N CYS A 277 4.91 11.52 -30.43
CA CYS A 277 5.75 10.72 -31.33
C CYS A 277 5.30 10.83 -32.79
N ALA A 278 3.99 10.80 -33.07
CA ALA A 278 3.46 10.98 -34.41
C ALA A 278 3.75 12.38 -34.97
N GLY A 279 3.65 13.41 -34.13
CA GLY A 279 4.03 14.78 -34.48
C GLY A 279 5.53 14.92 -34.82
N LEU A 280 6.40 14.28 -34.04
CA LEU A 280 7.85 14.26 -34.30
C LEU A 280 8.19 13.54 -35.61
N VAL A 281 7.58 12.38 -35.88
CA VAL A 281 7.77 11.63 -37.14
C VAL A 281 7.25 12.43 -38.33
N TYR A 282 6.10 13.08 -38.19
CA TYR A 282 5.54 13.94 -39.23
C TYR A 282 6.43 15.14 -39.53
N CYS A 283 6.93 15.83 -38.50
CA CYS A 283 7.88 16.94 -38.66
C CYS A 283 9.19 16.48 -39.30
N PHE A 284 9.75 15.34 -38.89
CA PHE A 284 10.97 14.78 -39.51
C PHE A 284 10.76 14.42 -40.98
N SER A 285 9.60 13.86 -41.34
CA SER A 285 9.27 13.48 -42.72
C SER A 285 9.11 14.68 -43.65
N ARG A 286 8.73 15.86 -43.11
CA ARG A 286 8.59 17.09 -43.89
C ARG A 286 9.84 17.97 -43.90
N CYS A 287 10.62 17.99 -42.83
CA CYS A 287 11.82 18.83 -42.73
C CYS A 287 13.07 18.19 -43.38
N CYS A 288 13.10 16.87 -43.55
CA CYS A 288 14.15 16.17 -44.27
C CYS A 288 13.60 15.51 -45.54
N PRO A 289 13.35 16.26 -46.63
CA PRO A 289 13.09 15.64 -47.92
C PRO A 289 14.34 14.83 -48.31
N ARG A 290 14.16 13.51 -48.48
CA ARG A 290 15.15 12.60 -49.07
C ARG A 290 15.86 13.30 -50.22
N THR A 291 17.13 13.65 -50.03
CA THR A 291 18.03 13.97 -51.13
C THR A 291 18.16 12.72 -51.98
N LYS A 292 17.37 12.65 -53.05
CA LYS A 292 17.56 11.65 -54.11
C LYS A 292 18.94 11.91 -54.71
N THR A 293 19.85 10.98 -54.51
CA THR A 293 21.07 10.81 -55.30
C THR A 293 20.71 10.16 -56.62
#